data_AF-A0AAU9QR30-F1
#
_entry.id   AF-A0AAU9QR30-F1
#
_cell.length_a   1.000
_cell.length_b   1.000
_cell.length_c   1.000
_cell.angle_alpha   90.00
_cell.angle_beta   90.00
_cell.angle_gamma   90.00
#
_symmetry.space_group_name_H-M   'P 1'
#
loop_
_entity.id
_entity.type
_entity.pdbx_description
1 polymer ?
#
loop_
_entity_poly.entity_id
_entity_poly.type
_entity_poly.pdbx_seq_one_letter_code
_entity_poly.pdbx_strand_id
1 'polypeptide(L)'
;MSQNSDKLYRENSYRGNVAESEPELKAKLKDWQILPPMNPLACKECATVHAPEAPHNMESLNYKYNFAKANGRWPTWADACSHCSEEIKQLVKGLLSDKGIDYA
;
A
#
# COMPACT_ATOMS: atom_id res chain seq x y z
N MET A 1 -10.16 39.14 15.54
CA MET A 1 -9.27 38.66 16.62
C MET A 1 -9.50 37.17 16.77
N SER A 2 -8.40 36.42 16.74
CA SER A 2 -8.32 34.97 16.57
C SER A 2 -8.76 34.19 17.81
N GLN A 3 -9.45 33.08 17.54
CA GLN A 3 -9.44 31.76 18.20
C GLN A 3 -9.30 31.66 19.73
N ASN A 4 -10.18 30.85 20.35
CA ASN A 4 -9.76 29.86 21.34
C ASN A 4 -10.88 28.84 21.58
N SER A 5 -10.88 27.78 20.77
CA SER A 5 -11.66 26.56 20.99
C SER A 5 -10.82 25.52 21.72
N ASP A 6 -10.30 25.86 22.89
CA ASP A 6 -9.60 24.91 23.77
C ASP A 6 -10.60 24.33 24.78
N LYS A 7 -11.45 23.43 24.30
CA LYS A 7 -12.14 22.48 25.16
C LYS A 7 -11.20 21.29 25.42
N LEU A 8 -10.42 21.44 26.49
CA LEU A 8 -10.26 20.46 27.57
C LEU A 8 -10.59 19.01 27.20
N TYR A 9 -9.61 18.28 26.65
CA TYR A 9 -9.52 16.83 26.82
C TYR A 9 -8.56 16.55 27.97
N ARG A 10 -9.10 16.60 29.19
CA ARG A 10 -8.37 16.26 30.41
C ARG A 10 -8.58 14.78 30.72
N GLU A 11 -7.46 14.11 30.96
CA GLU A 11 -7.28 12.96 31.86
C GLU A 11 -7.90 11.60 31.45
N ASN A 12 -7.09 10.79 30.76
CA ASN A 12 -7.10 9.34 30.98
C ASN A 12 -5.66 8.81 31.11
N SER A 13 -5.48 8.04 32.18
CA SER A 13 -4.23 7.76 32.89
C SER A 13 -3.43 6.59 32.33
N TYR A 14 -2.94 6.68 31.09
CA TYR A 14 -1.74 5.94 30.72
C TYR A 14 -0.55 6.88 30.96
N ARG A 15 0.52 6.42 31.59
CA ARG A 15 1.83 7.10 31.50
C ARG A 15 2.34 6.94 30.05
N GLY A 16 1.68 7.62 29.12
CA GLY A 16 2.00 7.64 27.70
C GLY A 16 2.98 8.77 27.46
N ASN A 17 4.03 8.48 26.70
CA ASN A 17 4.97 9.47 26.18
C ASN A 17 4.22 10.69 25.62
N VAL A 18 4.81 11.87 25.82
CA VAL A 18 4.38 13.14 25.22
C VAL A 18 3.92 12.91 23.78
N ALA A 19 2.73 13.39 23.41
CA ALA A 19 2.18 13.21 22.07
C ALA A 19 3.23 13.67 21.03
N GLU A 20 3.72 12.73 20.22
CA GLU A 20 4.74 12.99 19.21
C GLU A 20 4.16 13.92 18.14
N SER A 21 4.91 14.93 17.76
CA SER A 21 4.50 15.85 16.69
C SER A 21 4.57 15.16 15.32
N GLU A 22 3.76 15.63 14.36
CA GLU A 22 3.77 15.08 12.99
C GLU A 22 5.18 15.06 12.35
N PRO A 23 6.02 16.11 12.50
CA PRO A 23 7.39 16.06 12.00
C PRO A 23 8.25 14.96 12.64
N GLU A 24 8.08 14.72 13.94
CA GLU A 24 8.83 13.67 14.66
C GLU A 24 8.40 12.27 14.20
N LEU A 25 7.09 12.05 14.01
CA LEU A 25 6.56 10.80 13.48
C LEU A 25 7.07 10.54 12.05
N LYS A 26 7.04 11.56 11.18
CA LYS A 26 7.59 11.46 9.82
C LYS A 26 9.09 11.15 9.82
N ALA A 27 9.86 11.79 10.71
CA ALA A 27 11.29 11.54 10.83
C ALA A 27 11.59 10.10 11.30
N LYS A 28 10.81 9.55 12.24
CA LYS A 28 10.95 8.16 12.69
C LYS A 28 10.55 7.15 11.63
N LEU A 29 9.52 7.46 10.84
CA LEU A 29 9.03 6.58 9.78
C LEU A 29 9.81 6.71 8.48
N LYS A 30 10.74 7.65 8.33
CA LYS A 30 11.43 7.90 7.04
C LYS A 30 12.02 6.64 6.38
N ASP A 31 12.48 5.68 7.20
CA ASP A 31 13.13 4.45 6.75
C ASP A 31 12.25 3.20 6.94
N TRP A 32 10.94 3.36 7.15
CA TRP A 32 10.04 2.22 7.29
C TRP A 32 10.10 1.36 6.01
N GLN A 33 10.09 0.04 6.17
CA GLN A 33 10.11 -0.89 5.06
C GLN A 33 9.22 -2.09 5.35
N ILE A 34 8.65 -2.66 4.29
CA ILE A 34 8.01 -3.96 4.37
C ILE A 34 9.11 -5.01 4.41
N LEU A 35 9.00 -5.96 5.33
CA LEU A 35 9.91 -7.07 5.38
C LEU A 35 9.81 -7.91 4.08
N PRO A 36 10.93 -8.39 3.54
CA PRO A 36 10.90 -9.23 2.36
C PRO A 36 10.14 -10.54 2.65
N PRO A 37 9.53 -11.17 1.64
CA PRO A 37 8.88 -12.46 1.84
C PRO A 37 9.89 -13.51 2.28
N MET A 38 9.50 -14.35 3.25
CA MET A 38 10.33 -15.45 3.74
C MET A 38 10.49 -16.55 2.69
N ASN A 39 9.47 -16.77 1.85
CA ASN A 39 9.53 -17.75 0.78
C ASN A 39 10.41 -17.22 -0.37
N PRO A 40 11.53 -17.90 -0.72
CA PRO A 40 12.43 -17.45 -1.77
C PRO A 40 11.84 -17.52 -3.18
N LEU A 41 10.77 -18.30 -3.38
CA LEU A 41 10.04 -18.40 -4.65
C LEU A 41 8.94 -17.34 -4.78
N ALA A 42 8.60 -16.64 -3.70
CA ALA A 42 7.59 -15.60 -3.75
C ALA A 42 8.13 -14.35 -4.44
N CYS A 43 7.25 -13.67 -5.17
CA CYS A 43 7.57 -12.38 -5.74
C CYS A 43 7.90 -11.37 -4.64
N LYS A 44 8.98 -10.60 -4.83
CA LYS A 44 9.48 -9.63 -3.83
C LYS A 44 8.53 -8.45 -3.64
N GLU A 45 7.73 -8.13 -4.64
CA GLU A 45 6.81 -7.00 -4.63
C GLU A 45 5.52 -7.33 -3.87
N CYS A 46 4.90 -8.48 -4.19
CA CYS A 46 3.57 -8.85 -3.71
C CYS A 46 3.56 -10.01 -2.71
N ALA A 47 4.72 -10.61 -2.39
CA ALA A 47 4.88 -11.70 -1.43
C ALA A 47 4.03 -12.95 -1.70
N THR A 48 3.55 -13.15 -2.93
CA THR A 48 2.88 -14.37 -3.37
C THR A 48 3.68 -15.06 -4.48
N VAL A 49 3.50 -16.37 -4.63
CA VAL A 49 4.08 -17.14 -5.72
C VAL A 49 3.19 -16.97 -6.96
N HIS A 50 3.77 -16.50 -8.06
CA HIS A 50 3.10 -16.41 -9.36
C HIS A 50 4.12 -16.60 -10.48
N ALA A 51 3.63 -16.94 -11.67
CA ALA A 51 4.48 -17.03 -12.87
C ALA A 51 4.98 -15.62 -13.27
N PRO A 52 6.19 -15.47 -13.85
CA PRO A 52 6.74 -14.17 -14.24
C PRO A 52 5.86 -13.35 -15.19
N GLU A 53 5.03 -14.02 -15.99
CA GLU A 53 4.15 -13.44 -17.01
C GLU A 53 2.80 -13.03 -16.42
N ALA A 54 2.43 -13.61 -15.28
CA ALA A 54 1.23 -13.27 -14.54
C ALA A 54 1.39 -11.90 -13.86
N PRO A 55 0.31 -11.11 -13.72
CA PRO A 55 0.39 -9.81 -13.08
C PRO A 55 0.80 -9.94 -11.61
N HIS A 56 1.31 -8.85 -11.05
CA HIS A 56 1.36 -8.73 -9.60
C HIS A 56 -0.04 -8.89 -9.00
N ASN A 57 -0.11 -9.40 -7.77
CA ASN A 57 -1.37 -9.41 -7.05
C ASN A 57 -1.66 -8.00 -6.53
N MET A 58 -2.51 -7.25 -7.26
CA MET A 58 -2.91 -5.89 -6.89
C MET A 58 -3.45 -5.83 -5.46
N GLU A 59 -4.17 -6.87 -5.02
CA GLU A 59 -4.77 -6.95 -3.68
C GLU A 59 -3.78 -7.25 -2.55
N SER A 60 -2.53 -7.61 -2.86
CA SER A 60 -1.51 -7.86 -1.84
C SER A 60 -1.15 -6.57 -1.10
N LEU A 61 -1.17 -6.62 0.25
CA LEU A 61 -0.70 -5.50 1.06
C LEU A 61 0.77 -5.18 0.78
N ASN A 62 1.63 -6.20 0.61
CA ASN A 62 3.02 -5.98 0.23
C ASN A 62 3.12 -5.16 -1.06
N TYR A 63 2.34 -5.52 -2.09
CA TYR A 63 2.35 -4.80 -3.35
C TYR A 63 1.84 -3.38 -3.20
N LYS A 64 0.66 -3.20 -2.58
CA LYS A 64 0.03 -1.89 -2.39
C LYS A 64 0.96 -0.90 -1.68
N TYR A 65 1.60 -1.34 -0.59
CA TYR A 65 2.49 -0.48 0.18
C TYR A 65 3.85 -0.26 -0.49
N ASN A 66 4.43 -1.27 -1.15
CA ASN A 66 5.67 -1.10 -1.92
C ASN A 66 5.46 -0.11 -3.06
N PHE A 67 4.36 -0.28 -3.80
CA PHE A 67 3.98 0.61 -4.89
C PHE A 67 3.72 2.03 -4.39
N ALA A 68 2.93 2.20 -3.31
CA ALA A 68 2.61 3.52 -2.75
C ALA A 68 3.85 4.23 -2.20
N LYS A 69 4.79 3.50 -1.58
CA LYS A 69 6.07 4.06 -1.13
C LYS A 69 6.88 4.61 -2.31
N ALA A 70 6.88 3.92 -3.45
CA ALA A 70 7.63 4.32 -4.64
C ALA A 70 6.94 5.42 -5.47
N ASN A 71 5.60 5.42 -5.53
CA ASN A 71 4.82 6.23 -6.48
C ASN A 71 3.96 7.32 -5.82
N GLY A 72 3.82 7.33 -4.50
CA GLY A 72 2.99 8.31 -3.78
C GLY A 72 1.48 8.16 -3.95
N ARG A 73 1.01 7.04 -4.53
CA ARG A 73 -0.41 6.70 -4.71
C ARG A 73 -0.65 5.20 -4.59
N TRP A 74 -1.88 4.79 -4.31
CA TRP A 74 -2.24 3.38 -4.38
C TRP A 74 -2.21 2.85 -5.82
N PRO A 75 -1.85 1.57 -6.03
CA PRO A 75 -1.84 0.96 -7.35
C PRO A 75 -3.26 0.62 -7.83
N THR A 76 -3.35 0.42 -9.14
CA THR A 76 -4.54 -0.08 -9.85
C THR A 76 -4.23 -1.46 -10.44
N TRP A 77 -5.22 -2.15 -11.01
CA TRP A 77 -4.95 -3.40 -11.72
C TRP A 77 -4.11 -3.18 -12.98
N ALA A 78 -4.19 -2.00 -13.60
CA ALA A 78 -3.32 -1.60 -14.70
C ALA A 78 -1.85 -1.51 -14.28
N ASP A 79 -1.56 -0.96 -13.10
CA ASP A 79 -0.20 -0.93 -12.56
C ASP A 79 0.34 -2.34 -12.29
N ALA A 80 -0.50 -3.20 -11.69
CA ALA A 80 -0.17 -4.59 -11.40
C ALA A 80 0.10 -5.42 -12.67
N CYS A 81 -0.51 -5.03 -13.79
CA CYS A 81 -0.32 -5.64 -15.10
C CYS A 81 0.73 -4.91 -15.97
N SER A 82 1.43 -3.90 -15.47
CA SER A 82 2.29 -3.03 -16.30
C SER A 82 3.31 -3.81 -17.15
N HIS A 83 3.91 -4.84 -16.55
CA HIS A 83 4.89 -5.72 -17.19
C HIS A 83 4.28 -6.86 -18.03
N CYS A 84 2.96 -7.05 -17.99
CA CYS A 84 2.29 -8.13 -18.70
C CYS A 84 2.21 -7.87 -20.21
N SER A 85 2.12 -8.94 -20.98
CA SER A 85 1.80 -8.88 -22.40
C SER A 85 0.38 -8.34 -22.63
N GLU A 86 0.08 -7.93 -23.86
CA GLU A 86 -1.24 -7.40 -24.18
C GLU A 86 -2.33 -8.47 -24.04
N GLU A 87 -2.02 -9.71 -24.39
CA GLU A 87 -2.95 -10.84 -24.24
C GLU A 87 -3.34 -11.05 -22.78
N ILE A 88 -2.36 -11.00 -21.87
CA ILE A 88 -2.62 -11.12 -20.42
C ILE A 88 -3.39 -9.90 -19.90
N LYS A 89 -3.06 -8.68 -20.35
CA LYS A 89 -3.80 -7.47 -19.97
C LYS A 89 -5.27 -7.56 -20.37
N GLN A 90 -5.57 -8.03 -21.58
CA GLN A 90 -6.95 -8.19 -22.05
C GLN A 90 -7.70 -9.30 -21.30
N LEU A 91 -7.02 -10.41 -21.01
CA LEU A 91 -7.59 -11.48 -20.18
C LEU A 91 -7.97 -10.96 -18.78
N VAL A 92 -7.06 -10.25 -18.11
CA VAL A 92 -7.30 -9.70 -16.77
C VAL A 92 -8.44 -8.68 -16.79
N LYS A 93 -8.47 -7.76 -17.77
CA LYS A 93 -9.58 -6.80 -17.94
C LYS A 93 -10.93 -7.53 -18.02
N GLY A 94 -11.03 -8.59 -18.83
CA GLY A 94 -12.24 -9.41 -18.93
C GLY A 94 -12.64 -10.03 -17.59
N LEU A 95 -11.70 -10.71 -16.93
CA LEU A 95 -11.95 -11.37 -15.64
C LEU A 95 -12.39 -10.41 -14.53
N LEU A 96 -11.86 -9.18 -14.52
CA LEU A 96 -12.24 -8.15 -13.55
C LEU A 96 -13.58 -7.51 -13.89
N SER A 97 -13.83 -7.22 -15.17
CA SER A 97 -15.10 -6.71 -15.66
C SER A 97 -16.25 -7.65 -15.32
N ASP A 98 -16.07 -8.96 -15.48
CA ASP A 98 -17.06 -9.99 -15.11
C ASP A 98 -17.41 -9.97 -13.61
N LYS A 99 -16.54 -9.40 -12.78
CA LYS A 99 -16.71 -9.24 -11.33
C LYS A 99 -17.13 -7.84 -10.92
N GLY A 100 -17.29 -6.91 -11.87
CA GLY A 100 -17.58 -5.50 -11.60
C GLY A 100 -16.43 -4.75 -10.92
N ILE A 101 -15.19 -5.20 -11.13
CA ILE A 101 -13.98 -4.57 -10.58
C ILE A 101 -13.34 -3.71 -11.66
N ASP A 102 -12.99 -2.47 -11.32
CA ASP A 102 -12.30 -1.56 -12.24
C ASP A 102 -10.84 -2.01 -12.46
N TYR A 103 -10.39 -1.86 -13.71
CA TYR A 103 -9.01 -2.14 -14.10
C TYR A 103 -8.09 -0.96 -13.80
N ALA A 104 -8.62 0.27 -13.88
CA ALA A 104 -7.84 1.51 -13.82
C ALA A 104 -7.87 2.20 -12.46
#